data_AF-D3VKE5-F1
#
_entry.id   AF-D3VKE5-F1
#
_cell.length_a   1.000
_cell.length_b   1.000
_cell.length_c   1.000
_cell.angle_alpha   90.00
_cell.angle_beta   90.00
_cell.angle_gamma   90.00
#
_symmetry.space_group_name_H-M   'P 1'
#
loop_
_entity.id
_entity.type
_entity.pdbx_description
1 polymer ?
#
loop_
_entity_poly.entity_id
_entity_poly.type
_entity_poly.pdbx_seq_one_letter_code
_entity_poly.pdbx_strand_id
1 'polypeptide(L)'
;MNNYFYLNFEFLSEELDYLYSNERSLEDNYYFKSKEIKTRIIHLIVEAKYFGEIEFVDKALLFIFENTGCHEDLKVLNEINKPLFEAKILNDKSLDKYLAEYSPLSRWL
;
A
#
# COMPACT_ATOMS: atom_id res chain seq x y z
N MET A 1 15.92 13.61 1.00
CA MET A 1 15.75 12.20 0.59
C MET A 1 16.60 11.32 1.46
N ASN A 2 15.99 10.80 2.52
CA ASN A 2 16.61 9.76 3.33
C ASN A 2 16.66 8.46 2.53
N ASN A 3 17.86 7.96 2.22
CA ASN A 3 18.08 6.72 1.46
C ASN A 3 17.40 5.50 2.11
N TYR A 4 17.18 5.54 3.43
CA TYR A 4 16.50 4.50 4.18
C TYR A 4 15.10 4.18 3.65
N PHE A 5 14.24 5.20 3.47
CA PHE A 5 12.86 4.97 3.06
C PHE A 5 12.77 4.39 1.66
N TYR A 6 13.55 4.92 0.72
CA TYR A 6 13.54 4.49 -0.66
C TYR A 6 14.08 3.05 -0.82
N LEU A 7 15.16 2.68 -0.11
CA LEU A 7 15.70 1.32 -0.16
C LEU A 7 14.73 0.28 0.42
N ASN A 8 14.11 0.57 1.56
CA ASN A 8 13.11 -0.34 2.15
C ASN A 8 11.88 -0.44 1.25
N PHE A 9 11.45 0.67 0.65
CA PHE A 9 10.32 0.67 -0.25
C PHE A 9 10.60 -0.11 -1.53
N GLU A 10 11.78 0.04 -2.13
CA GLU A 10 12.21 -0.74 -3.30
C GLU A 10 12.18 -2.24 -3.01
N PHE A 11 12.81 -2.67 -1.91
CA PHE A 11 12.77 -4.06 -1.47
C PHE A 11 11.33 -4.60 -1.30
N LEU A 12 10.47 -3.84 -0.60
CA LEU A 12 9.08 -4.24 -0.38
C LEU A 12 8.26 -4.26 -1.67
N SER A 13 8.54 -3.36 -2.61
CA SER A 13 7.85 -3.30 -3.90
C SER A 13 8.22 -4.51 -4.75
N GLU A 14 9.51 -4.86 -4.81
CA GLU A 14 9.99 -6.07 -5.49
C GLU A 14 9.41 -7.34 -4.84
N GLU A 15 9.30 -7.39 -3.52
CA GLU A 15 8.68 -8.50 -2.79
C GLU A 15 7.20 -8.68 -3.17
N LEU A 16 6.46 -7.56 -3.33
CA LEU A 16 5.06 -7.58 -3.75
C LEU A 16 4.92 -7.99 -5.23
N ASP A 17 5.77 -7.46 -6.11
CA ASP A 17 5.77 -7.81 -7.53
C ASP A 17 6.08 -9.30 -7.75
N TYR A 18 7.02 -9.84 -6.97
CA TYR A 18 7.32 -11.26 -6.97
C TYR A 18 6.11 -12.08 -6.52
N LEU A 19 5.41 -11.65 -5.46
CA LEU A 19 4.20 -12.31 -4.98
C LEU A 19 3.12 -12.35 -6.08
N TYR A 20 2.86 -11.23 -6.74
CA TYR A 20 1.87 -11.12 -7.83
C TYR A 20 2.24 -11.97 -9.04
N SER A 21 3.53 -11.99 -9.41
CA SER A 21 4.02 -12.84 -10.51
C SER A 21 3.89 -14.35 -10.22
N ASN A 22 3.77 -14.73 -8.95
CA ASN A 22 3.75 -16.11 -8.49
C ASN A 22 2.42 -16.49 -7.79
N GLU A 23 1.36 -15.69 -7.95
CA GLU A 23 0.07 -15.84 -7.27
C GLU A 23 -0.45 -17.29 -7.29
N ARG A 24 -0.48 -17.92 -8.47
CA ARG A 24 -0.96 -19.31 -8.66
C ARG A 24 -0.18 -20.36 -7.89
N SER A 25 1.10 -20.11 -7.60
CA SER A 25 1.96 -21.04 -6.87
C SER A 25 1.92 -20.83 -5.34
N LEU A 26 1.30 -19.73 -4.92
CA LEU A 26 1.24 -19.27 -3.53
C LEU A 26 -0.20 -19.13 -3.01
N GLU A 27 -1.17 -19.72 -3.72
CA GLU A 27 -2.62 -19.53 -3.57
C GLU A 27 -3.08 -19.60 -2.09
N ASP A 28 -2.59 -20.59 -1.33
CA ASP A 28 -2.94 -20.80 0.08
C ASP A 28 -2.43 -19.70 1.03
N ASN A 29 -1.43 -18.90 0.63
CA ASN A 29 -0.77 -17.91 1.48
C ASN A 29 -0.69 -16.52 0.85
N TYR A 30 -1.26 -16.33 -0.33
CA TYR A 30 -1.19 -15.08 -1.09
C TYR A 30 -1.77 -13.91 -0.29
N TYR A 31 -2.97 -14.10 0.26
CA TYR A 31 -3.66 -13.08 1.06
C TYR A 31 -2.81 -12.60 2.25
N PHE A 32 -2.25 -13.54 3.01
CA PHE A 32 -1.48 -13.21 4.22
C PHE A 32 -0.16 -12.54 3.87
N LYS A 33 0.55 -13.00 2.83
CA LYS A 33 1.78 -12.37 2.37
C LYS A 33 1.54 -10.97 1.81
N SER A 34 0.50 -10.78 1.00
CA SER A 34 0.12 -9.47 0.47
C SER A 34 -0.18 -8.50 1.63
N LYS A 35 -0.95 -8.96 2.61
CA LYS A 35 -1.23 -8.20 3.83
C LYS A 35 0.03 -7.84 4.61
N GLU A 36 0.94 -8.78 4.80
CA GLU A 36 2.20 -8.56 5.51
C GLU A 36 3.05 -7.47 4.84
N ILE A 37 3.29 -7.60 3.53
CA ILE A 37 4.10 -6.66 2.76
C ILE A 37 3.45 -5.26 2.77
N LYS A 38 2.14 -5.17 2.47
CA LYS A 38 1.42 -3.90 2.45
C LYS A 38 1.37 -3.24 3.84
N THR A 39 1.30 -4.02 4.91
CA THR A 39 1.40 -3.50 6.30
C THR A 39 2.77 -2.85 6.55
N ARG A 40 3.85 -3.50 6.11
CA ARG A 40 5.22 -2.96 6.23
C ARG A 40 5.37 -1.65 5.45
N ILE A 41 4.78 -1.56 4.25
CA ILE A 41 4.76 -0.32 3.47
C ILE A 41 3.99 0.78 4.21
N ILE A 42 2.82 0.49 4.78
CA ILE A 42 2.05 1.47 5.55
C ILE A 42 2.82 2.00 6.76
N HIS A 43 3.51 1.13 7.51
CA HIS A 43 4.37 1.59 8.60
C HIS A 43 5.49 2.50 8.11
N LEU A 44 6.09 2.19 6.97
CA LEU A 44 7.12 3.01 6.34
C LEU A 44 6.59 4.39 5.93
N ILE A 45 5.35 4.46 5.42
CA ILE A 45 4.66 5.74 5.11
C ILE A 45 4.45 6.56 6.38
N VAL A 46 3.93 5.95 7.45
CA VAL A 46 3.68 6.63 8.73
C VAL A 46 4.98 7.16 9.34
N GLU A 47 6.05 6.36 9.30
CA GLU A 47 7.37 6.78 9.76
C GLU A 47 7.91 7.94 8.92
N ALA A 48 7.87 7.84 7.59
CA ALA A 48 8.29 8.91 6.70
C ALA A 48 7.51 10.22 6.94
N LYS A 49 6.21 10.13 7.22
CA LYS A 49 5.38 11.28 7.60
C LYS A 49 5.89 11.96 8.86
N TYR A 50 6.29 11.19 9.87
CA TYR A 50 6.86 11.71 11.12
C TYR A 50 8.18 12.46 10.87
N PHE A 51 9.01 11.98 9.94
CA PHE A 51 10.25 12.64 9.55
C PHE A 51 10.09 13.76 8.50
N GLY A 52 8.86 14.03 8.04
CA GLY A 52 8.58 15.10 7.07
C GLY A 52 8.96 14.79 5.62
N GLU A 53 9.18 13.51 5.27
CA GLU A 53 9.52 13.08 3.90
C GLU A 53 8.25 12.99 3.03
N ILE A 54 7.62 14.13 2.74
CA ILE A 54 6.31 14.22 2.08
C ILE A 54 6.30 13.59 0.67
N GLU A 55 7.35 13.82 -0.13
CA GLU A 55 7.46 13.24 -1.48
C GLU A 55 7.46 11.70 -1.45
N PHE A 56 8.10 11.12 -0.44
CA PHE A 56 8.10 9.68 -0.24
C PHE A 56 6.71 9.19 0.18
N VAL A 57 6.05 9.90 1.11
CA VAL A 57 4.68 9.58 1.56
C VAL A 57 3.74 9.51 0.37
N ASP A 58 3.76 10.52 -0.51
CA ASP A 58 2.89 10.56 -1.68
C ASP A 58 3.18 9.41 -2.65
N LYS A 59 4.46 9.13 -2.92
CA LYS A 59 4.89 8.02 -3.78
C LYS A 59 4.43 6.66 -3.26
N ALA A 60 4.71 6.37 -1.99
CA ALA A 60 4.40 5.07 -1.40
C ALA A 60 2.89 4.90 -1.17
N LEU A 61 2.17 5.98 -0.87
CA LEU A 61 0.72 5.95 -0.80
C LEU A 61 0.10 5.65 -2.16
N LEU A 62 0.55 6.31 -3.23
CA LEU A 62 0.09 6.04 -4.59
C LEU A 62 0.30 4.56 -4.96
N PHE A 63 1.47 4.01 -4.66
CA PHE A 63 1.79 2.61 -4.91
C PHE A 63 0.81 1.64 -4.23
N ILE A 64 0.39 1.90 -2.98
CA ILE A 64 -0.61 1.06 -2.30
C ILE A 64 -1.92 1.02 -3.09
N PHE A 65 -2.39 2.16 -3.59
CA PHE A 65 -3.64 2.24 -4.33
C PHE A 65 -3.54 1.63 -5.73
N GLU A 66 -2.46 1.89 -6.46
CA GLU A 66 -2.18 1.24 -7.76
C GLU A 66 -2.15 -0.28 -7.65
N ASN A 67 -1.69 -0.80 -6.51
CA ASN A 67 -1.65 -2.23 -6.19
C ASN A 67 -2.86 -2.72 -5.40
N THR A 68 -3.96 -1.99 -5.40
CA THR A 68 -5.25 -2.44 -4.87
C THR A 68 -6.19 -2.69 -6.05
N GLY A 69 -6.17 -3.90 -6.62
CA GLY A 69 -6.85 -4.16 -7.91
C GLY A 69 -8.03 -5.12 -7.87
N CYS A 70 -8.14 -5.93 -6.83
CA CYS A 70 -9.19 -6.94 -6.67
C CYS A 70 -9.90 -6.84 -5.31
N HIS A 71 -10.89 -7.71 -5.09
CA HIS A 71 -11.64 -7.75 -3.84
C HIS A 71 -10.75 -8.11 -2.65
N GLU A 72 -9.82 -9.05 -2.83
CA GLU A 72 -8.85 -9.48 -1.83
C GLU A 72 -7.94 -8.32 -1.42
N ASP A 73 -7.45 -7.54 -2.39
CA ASP A 73 -6.64 -6.36 -2.10
C ASP A 73 -7.41 -5.29 -1.34
N LEU A 74 -8.66 -5.03 -1.72
CA LEU A 74 -9.52 -4.06 -1.02
C LEU A 74 -9.75 -4.49 0.43
N LYS A 75 -9.99 -5.79 0.64
CA LYS A 75 -10.13 -6.36 1.98
C LYS A 75 -8.85 -6.17 2.79
N VAL A 76 -7.67 -6.46 2.20
CA VAL A 76 -6.38 -6.19 2.83
C VAL A 76 -6.27 -4.72 3.22
N LEU A 77 -6.48 -3.79 2.28
CA LEU A 77 -6.38 -2.35 2.51
C LEU A 77 -7.27 -1.90 3.68
N ASN A 78 -8.52 -2.35 3.71
CA ASN A 78 -9.46 -2.03 4.79
C ASN A 78 -9.00 -2.54 6.17
N GLU A 79 -8.29 -3.66 6.21
CA GLU A 79 -7.75 -4.22 7.46
C GLU A 79 -6.50 -3.48 7.97
N ILE A 80 -5.76 -2.81 7.08
CA ILE A 80 -4.43 -2.25 7.39
C ILE A 80 -4.36 -0.73 7.33
N ASN A 81 -5.40 -0.03 6.85
CA ASN A 81 -5.36 1.42 6.62
C ASN A 81 -5.45 2.27 7.90
N LYS A 82 -5.86 1.69 9.03
CA LYS A 82 -6.06 2.41 10.31
C LYS A 82 -4.89 3.36 10.69
N PRO A 83 -3.61 2.96 10.58
CA PRO A 83 -2.49 3.85 10.88
C PRO A 83 -2.43 5.10 10.00
N LEU A 84 -2.88 5.02 8.74
CA LEU A 84 -2.91 6.17 7.82
C LEU A 84 -3.94 7.21 8.26
N PHE A 85 -5.06 6.78 8.83
CA PHE A 85 -6.08 7.66 9.41
C PHE A 85 -5.60 8.29 10.71
N GLU A 86 -5.01 7.50 11.60
CA GLU A 86 -4.47 7.99 12.89
C GLU A 86 -3.35 9.03 12.67
N ALA A 87 -2.50 8.82 11.67
CA ALA A 87 -1.45 9.75 11.26
C ALA A 87 -1.96 10.95 10.43
N LYS A 88 -3.27 11.04 10.17
CA LYS A 88 -3.92 12.08 9.34
C LYS A 88 -3.32 12.18 7.93
N ILE A 89 -2.84 11.06 7.39
CA ILE A 89 -2.42 10.93 5.99
C ILE A 89 -3.65 10.75 5.11
N LEU A 90 -4.62 9.94 5.59
CA LEU A 90 -5.91 9.75 4.95
C LEU A 90 -7.07 10.22 5.85
N ASN A 91 -8.18 10.52 5.20
CA ASN A 91 -9.54 10.58 5.71
C ASN A 91 -10.47 9.87 4.71
N ASP A 92 -11.74 9.71 5.05
CA ASP A 92 -12.70 8.97 4.21
C ASP A 92 -12.77 9.56 2.79
N LYS A 93 -12.84 10.89 2.68
CA LYS A 93 -12.90 11.58 1.38
C LYS A 93 -11.64 11.35 0.54
N SER A 94 -10.45 11.37 1.16
CA SER A 94 -9.21 11.09 0.43
C SER A 94 -9.10 9.61 0.07
N LEU A 95 -9.53 8.69 0.94
CA LEU A 95 -9.53 7.26 0.66
C LEU A 95 -10.35 6.97 -0.61
N ASP A 96 -11.60 7.47 -0.66
CA ASP A 96 -12.48 7.30 -1.81
C ASP A 96 -11.87 7.91 -3.07
N LYS A 97 -11.27 9.10 -2.96
CA LYS A 97 -10.59 9.76 -4.07
C LYS A 97 -9.43 8.90 -4.60
N TYR A 98 -8.59 8.37 -3.72
CA TYR A 98 -7.45 7.54 -4.14
C TYR A 98 -7.90 6.24 -4.82
N LEU A 99 -8.94 5.60 -4.29
CA LEU A 99 -9.55 4.42 -4.90
C LEU A 99 -10.14 4.74 -6.28
N ALA A 100 -10.81 5.87 -6.44
CA ALA A 100 -11.41 6.26 -7.71
C ALA A 100 -10.37 6.68 -8.77
N GLU A 101 -9.29 7.36 -8.37
CA GLU A 101 -8.33 7.95 -9.32
C GLU A 101 -7.15 7.03 -9.66
N TYR A 102 -6.71 6.19 -8.74
CA TYR A 102 -5.43 5.46 -8.89
C TYR A 102 -5.54 3.95 -8.79
N SER A 103 -6.62 3.43 -8.17
CA SER A 103 -6.78 1.99 -8.04
C SER A 103 -7.41 1.38 -9.29
N PRO A 104 -6.92 0.20 -9.75
CA PRO A 104 -7.59 -0.57 -10.79
C PRO A 104 -9.04 -0.98 -10.43
N LEU A 105 -9.42 -0.94 -9.14
CA LEU A 105 -10.81 -1.17 -8.69
C LEU A 105 -11.77 -0.09 -9.15
N SER A 106 -11.30 1.11 -9.51
CA SER A 106 -12.14 2.16 -10.08
C SER A 106 -12.98 1.72 -11.28
N ARG A 107 -12.59 0.65 -11.97
CA ARG A 107 -13.37 0.04 -13.05
C ARG A 107 -14.64 -0.67 -12.59
N TRP A 108 -14.74 -0.95 -11.29
CA TRP A 108 -15.78 -1.76 -10.65
C TRP A 108 -16.53 -1.01 -9.53
N LEU A 109 -16.09 0.21 -9.20
CA LEU A 109 -16.73 1.13 -8.24
C LEU A 109 -17.69 2.08 -8.97
#